data_AF-A0A9C7VLH1-F1
#
_entry.id   AF-A0A9C7VLH1-F1
#
_cell.length_a   1.000
_cell.length_b   1.000
_cell.length_c   1.000
_cell.angle_alpha   90.00
_cell.angle_beta   90.00
_cell.angle_gamma   90.00
#
_symmetry.space_group_name_H-M   'P 1'
#
loop_
_entity.id
_entity.type
_entity.pdbx_description
1 polymer ?
#
loop_
_entity_poly.entity_id
_entity_poly.type
_entity_poly.pdbx_seq_one_letter_code
_entity_poly.pdbx_strand_id
1 'polypeptide(L)'
;MKEIAVELPIFMIPEKDIGNGIIDVFVEETENYVEITVVFKNENHPNPFIDFFYDIYRFFKYGRVKDIETFFLVVDEGKIKEVQFPGVYAGSLDYDDTENLHETISLPAKVFEFKNGRIVIFVNTWNHMFSNKPLKNVKYVEISDYKISKGTRKDAERIYSWRH
;
A
#
# COMPACT_ATOMS: atom_id res chain seq x y z
N MET A 1 3.58 -0.64 -28.88
CA MET A 1 3.95 -0.96 -27.49
C MET A 1 2.89 -1.89 -26.95
N LYS A 2 3.25 -3.06 -26.41
CA LYS A 2 2.28 -3.94 -25.75
C LYS A 2 1.98 -3.34 -24.39
N GLU A 3 0.72 -3.07 -24.12
CA GLU A 3 0.22 -2.77 -22.78
C GLU A 3 0.42 -4.04 -21.92
N ILE A 4 1.00 -3.88 -20.74
CA ILE A 4 1.31 -5.02 -19.87
C ILE A 4 0.14 -5.19 -18.92
N ALA A 5 -0.87 -5.93 -19.38
CA ALA A 5 -1.98 -6.33 -18.53
C ALA A 5 -1.52 -7.41 -17.52
N VAL A 6 -0.94 -6.98 -16.40
CA VAL A 6 -0.87 -7.81 -15.19
C VAL A 6 -2.13 -7.61 -14.38
N GLU A 7 -2.65 -8.70 -13.83
CA GLU A 7 -3.77 -8.66 -12.91
C GLU A 7 -3.40 -7.88 -11.65
N LEU A 8 -4.23 -6.88 -11.28
CA LEU A 8 -3.93 -5.98 -10.17
C LEU A 8 -3.95 -6.72 -8.82
N PRO A 9 -3.25 -6.22 -7.79
CA PRO A 9 -3.15 -6.90 -6.51
C PRO A 9 -4.49 -7.16 -5.81
N ILE A 10 -4.53 -8.17 -4.95
CA ILE A 10 -5.55 -8.30 -3.90
C ILE A 10 -4.92 -7.79 -2.61
N PHE A 11 -5.61 -6.89 -1.92
CA PHE A 11 -5.13 -6.39 -0.63
C PHE A 11 -5.77 -7.15 0.53
N MET A 12 -4.97 -7.53 1.51
CA MET A 12 -5.44 -8.09 2.77
C MET A 12 -5.28 -7.02 3.85
N ILE A 13 -6.39 -6.48 4.36
CA ILE A 13 -6.39 -5.41 5.36
C ILE A 13 -6.81 -5.98 6.72
N PRO A 14 -6.16 -5.63 7.84
CA PRO A 14 -6.56 -6.09 9.17
C PRO A 14 -8.02 -5.71 9.45
N GLU A 15 -8.82 -6.61 10.03
CA GLU A 15 -10.24 -6.33 10.35
C GLU A 15 -10.40 -5.07 11.19
N LYS A 16 -9.45 -4.79 12.09
CA LYS A 16 -9.43 -3.59 12.94
C LYS A 16 -9.20 -2.28 12.19
N ASP A 17 -8.70 -2.35 10.95
CA ASP A 17 -8.32 -1.19 10.14
C ASP A 17 -9.25 -0.99 8.92
N ILE A 18 -10.32 -1.78 8.80
CA ILE A 18 -11.25 -1.68 7.67
C ILE A 18 -11.91 -0.28 7.56
N GLY A 19 -12.04 0.44 8.68
CA GLY A 19 -12.55 1.82 8.71
C GLY A 19 -11.66 2.83 7.99
N ASN A 20 -10.39 2.49 7.78
CA ASN A 20 -9.33 3.24 7.12
C ASN A 20 -9.02 2.74 5.70
N GLY A 21 -9.87 1.88 5.15
CA GLY A 21 -9.62 1.16 3.91
C GLY A 21 -9.32 2.01 2.66
N ILE A 22 -9.02 1.29 1.59
CA ILE A 22 -8.55 1.84 0.32
C ILE A 22 -9.65 2.70 -0.34
N ILE A 23 -9.29 3.93 -0.72
CA ILE A 23 -10.14 4.88 -1.44
C ILE A 23 -9.89 4.80 -2.94
N ASP A 24 -8.63 4.66 -3.35
CA ASP A 24 -8.19 4.72 -4.74
C ASP A 24 -6.88 3.96 -4.89
N VAL A 25 -6.67 3.34 -6.05
CA VAL A 25 -5.39 2.75 -6.43
C VAL A 25 -4.98 3.35 -7.77
N PHE A 26 -3.89 4.12 -7.74
CA PHE A 26 -3.26 4.66 -8.93
C PHE A 26 -2.33 3.61 -9.53
N VAL A 27 -2.48 3.42 -10.83
CA VAL A 27 -1.69 2.46 -11.59
C VAL A 27 -1.03 3.20 -12.75
N GLU A 28 0.30 3.13 -12.80
CA GLU A 28 1.10 3.55 -13.96
C GLU A 28 1.91 2.36 -14.46
N GLU A 29 1.65 1.97 -15.70
CA GLU A 29 2.32 0.85 -16.35
C GLU A 29 3.45 1.34 -17.25
N THR A 30 4.60 0.67 -17.17
CA THR A 30 5.72 0.82 -18.11
C THR A 30 6.08 -0.53 -18.71
N GLU A 31 7.11 -0.58 -19.56
CA GLU A 31 7.58 -1.84 -20.16
C GLU A 31 8.12 -2.85 -19.13
N ASN A 32 8.65 -2.38 -17.99
CA ASN A 32 9.37 -3.24 -17.05
C ASN A 32 8.79 -3.22 -15.62
N TYR A 33 7.89 -2.30 -15.32
CA TYR A 33 7.26 -2.22 -14.02
C TYR A 33 5.86 -1.64 -14.07
N VAL A 34 5.06 -1.97 -13.06
CA VAL A 34 3.79 -1.33 -12.73
C VAL A 34 3.93 -0.66 -11.38
N GLU A 35 3.78 0.66 -11.35
CA GLU A 35 3.70 1.44 -10.13
C GLU A 35 2.29 1.34 -9.57
N ILE A 36 2.19 0.89 -8.31
CA ILE A 36 0.93 0.78 -7.57
C ILE A 36 0.98 1.78 -6.43
N THR A 37 0.18 2.83 -6.51
CA THR A 37 0.01 3.79 -5.42
C THR A 37 -1.37 3.64 -4.80
N VAL A 38 -1.41 3.24 -3.53
CA VAL A 38 -2.64 3.03 -2.77
C VAL A 38 -2.94 4.25 -1.92
N VAL A 39 -4.17 4.76 -1.99
CA VAL A 39 -4.66 5.87 -1.16
C VAL A 39 -5.58 5.31 -0.10
N PHE A 40 -5.20 5.46 1.16
CA PHE A 40 -5.98 5.05 2.32
C PHE A 40 -6.81 6.20 2.88
N LYS A 41 -7.87 5.87 3.62
CA LYS A 41 -8.79 6.88 4.14
C LYS A 41 -8.22 7.68 5.29
N ASN A 42 -7.53 7.03 6.22
CA ASN A 42 -6.81 7.65 7.33
C ASN A 42 -5.75 6.67 7.86
N GLU A 43 -4.83 7.12 8.72
CA GLU A 43 -4.08 6.21 9.61
C GLU A 43 -4.58 6.46 11.02
N ASN A 44 -4.87 5.42 11.79
CA ASN A 44 -5.21 5.58 13.21
C ASN A 44 -4.05 5.09 14.07
N HIS A 45 -3.28 6.02 14.64
CA HIS A 45 -2.23 5.70 15.60
C HIS A 45 -2.80 4.88 16.77
N PRO A 46 -2.08 3.87 17.31
CA PRO A 46 -2.53 3.06 18.45
C PRO A 46 -2.87 3.85 19.73
N ASN A 47 -2.55 5.14 19.76
CA ASN A 47 -2.88 6.05 20.86
C ASN A 47 -3.80 7.16 20.32
N PRO A 48 -5.10 7.16 20.68
CA PRO A 48 -6.10 8.10 20.15
C PRO A 48 -5.78 9.58 20.40
N PHE A 49 -5.04 9.89 21.46
CA PHE A 49 -4.63 11.27 21.77
C PHE A 49 -3.47 11.74 20.89
N ILE A 50 -2.58 10.83 20.50
CA ILE A 50 -1.47 11.13 19.57
C ILE A 50 -2.01 11.22 18.15
N ASP A 51 -2.96 10.35 17.80
CA ASP A 51 -3.64 10.31 16.50
C ASP A 51 -4.22 11.68 16.10
N PHE A 52 -4.95 12.32 17.00
CA PHE A 52 -5.55 13.65 16.76
C PHE A 52 -4.51 14.75 16.47
N PHE A 53 -3.39 14.79 17.21
CA PHE A 53 -2.32 15.77 16.96
C PHE A 53 -1.46 15.41 15.75
N TYR A 54 -1.32 14.11 15.47
CA TYR A 54 -0.59 13.60 14.31
C TYR A 54 -1.33 13.90 13.01
N ASP A 55 -2.66 13.75 12.98
CA ASP A 55 -3.51 14.13 11.84
C ASP A 55 -3.43 15.63 11.55
N ILE A 56 -3.49 16.47 12.59
CA ILE A 56 -3.32 17.92 12.47
C ILE A 56 -1.91 18.25 11.95
N TYR A 57 -0.87 17.60 12.49
CA TYR A 57 0.51 17.79 12.03
C TYR A 57 0.70 17.38 10.56
N ARG A 58 0.21 16.20 10.15
CA ARG A 58 0.29 15.71 8.78
C ARG A 58 -0.45 16.62 7.80
N PHE A 59 -1.63 17.11 8.20
CA PHE A 59 -2.38 18.08 7.44
C PHE A 59 -1.60 19.38 7.20
N PHE A 60 -0.95 19.95 8.22
CA PHE A 60 -0.14 21.15 8.04
C PHE A 60 1.19 20.89 7.31
N LYS A 61 1.88 19.78 7.60
CA LYS A 61 3.22 19.48 7.04
C LYS A 61 3.16 18.95 5.61
N TYR A 62 2.36 17.92 5.38
CA TYR A 62 2.29 17.20 4.10
C TYR A 62 1.09 17.60 3.25
N GLY A 63 0.14 18.29 3.85
CA GLY A 63 -1.03 18.78 3.14
C GLY A 63 -2.15 17.78 2.93
N ARG A 64 -2.09 16.65 3.63
CA ARG A 64 -3.04 15.55 3.51
C ARG A 64 -3.31 14.93 4.87
N VAL A 65 -4.54 14.45 5.05
CA VAL A 65 -4.95 13.54 6.14
C VAL A 65 -4.90 12.09 5.65
N LYS A 66 -5.16 11.89 4.35
CA LYS A 66 -5.07 10.57 3.71
C LYS A 66 -3.63 10.12 3.64
N ASP A 67 -3.46 8.83 3.88
CA ASP A 67 -2.18 8.18 3.63
C ASP A 67 -2.10 7.66 2.18
N ILE A 68 -0.90 7.72 1.62
CA ILE A 68 -0.61 7.37 0.23
C ILE A 68 0.70 6.61 0.25
N GLU A 69 0.65 5.34 -0.16
CA GLU A 69 1.80 4.45 -0.19
C GLU A 69 2.00 3.81 -1.55
N THR A 70 3.26 3.62 -1.93
CA THR A 70 3.64 3.24 -3.29
C THR A 70 4.60 2.07 -3.29
N PHE A 71 4.31 1.07 -4.10
CA PHE A 71 5.21 -0.06 -4.38
C PHE A 71 5.20 -0.40 -5.87
N PHE A 72 6.14 -1.24 -6.30
CA PHE A 72 6.36 -1.54 -7.71
C PHE A 72 6.30 -3.04 -7.97
N LEU A 73 5.55 -3.44 -8.98
CA LEU A 73 5.60 -4.79 -9.54
C LEU A 73 6.59 -4.76 -10.70
N VAL A 74 7.72 -5.46 -10.58
CA VAL A 74 8.65 -5.65 -11.70
C VAL A 74 8.09 -6.76 -12.59
N VAL A 75 7.92 -6.47 -13.87
CA VAL A 75 7.27 -7.36 -14.84
C VAL A 75 8.22 -7.72 -15.95
N ASP A 76 8.19 -8.99 -16.37
CA ASP A 76 8.92 -9.52 -17.51
C ASP A 76 7.98 -10.43 -18.30
N GLU A 77 7.86 -10.20 -19.60
CA GLU A 77 6.98 -10.96 -20.51
C GLU A 77 5.52 -11.10 -19.98
N GLY A 78 5.00 -10.06 -19.31
CA GLY A 78 3.65 -10.07 -18.75
C GLY A 78 3.49 -10.85 -17.44
N LYS A 79 4.59 -11.22 -16.77
CA LYS A 79 4.58 -11.90 -15.47
C LYS A 79 5.34 -11.11 -14.42
N ILE A 80 4.77 -11.04 -13.22
CA ILE A 80 5.44 -10.41 -12.08
C ILE A 80 6.66 -11.26 -11.70
N LYS A 81 7.86 -10.66 -11.74
CA LYS A 81 9.13 -11.26 -11.31
C LYS A 81 9.42 -10.98 -9.85
N GLU A 82 9.14 -9.75 -9.43
CA GLU A 82 9.54 -9.20 -8.15
C GLU A 82 8.58 -8.08 -7.74
N VAL A 83 8.46 -7.85 -6.44
CA VAL A 83 7.79 -6.70 -5.86
C VAL A 83 8.81 -5.89 -5.08
N GLN A 84 8.84 -4.57 -5.32
CA GLN A 84 9.74 -3.64 -4.65
C GLN A 84 8.94 -2.72 -3.73
N PHE A 85 9.33 -2.67 -2.47
CA PHE A 85 8.72 -1.85 -1.43
C PHE A 85 9.74 -0.81 -0.94
N PRO A 86 9.86 0.36 -1.58
CA PRO A 86 10.80 1.40 -1.16
C PRO A 86 10.26 2.18 0.04
N GLY A 87 10.68 1.80 1.24
CA GLY A 87 10.30 2.46 2.49
C GLY A 87 8.88 2.16 2.95
N VAL A 88 8.26 1.11 2.41
CA VAL A 88 6.86 0.74 2.72
C VAL A 88 6.72 -0.73 3.12
N TYR A 89 7.82 -1.40 3.47
CA TYR A 89 7.80 -2.79 3.88
C TYR A 89 7.68 -2.92 5.39
N ALA A 90 6.76 -3.77 5.85
CA ALA A 90 6.50 -4.00 7.26
C ALA A 90 7.49 -4.96 7.93
N GLY A 91 8.25 -5.76 7.18
CA GLY A 91 9.28 -6.62 7.76
C GLY A 91 8.79 -7.54 8.88
N SER A 92 9.42 -7.40 10.04
CA SER A 92 9.08 -8.10 11.28
C SER A 92 8.28 -7.27 12.28
N LEU A 93 7.73 -6.13 11.85
CA LEU A 93 6.92 -5.26 12.70
C LEU A 93 5.63 -5.96 13.11
N ASP A 94 5.23 -5.76 14.36
CA ASP A 94 3.88 -6.02 14.82
C ASP A 94 2.96 -4.85 14.48
N TYR A 95 1.65 -5.08 14.47
CA TYR A 95 0.69 -4.06 14.02
C TYR A 95 0.83 -2.75 14.81
N ASP A 96 1.06 -2.83 16.13
CA ASP A 96 1.03 -1.69 17.06
C ASP A 96 2.41 -1.04 17.26
N ASP A 97 3.45 -1.46 16.52
CA ASP A 97 4.78 -0.87 16.60
C ASP A 97 4.76 0.60 16.13
N THR A 98 5.62 1.42 16.73
CA THR A 98 5.72 2.87 16.43
C THR A 98 7.13 3.31 16.02
N GLU A 99 8.08 2.40 15.97
CA GLU A 99 9.49 2.68 15.67
C GLU A 99 9.95 1.90 14.43
N ASN A 100 10.86 2.48 13.64
CA ASN A 100 11.46 1.84 12.45
C ASN A 100 10.45 1.31 11.42
N LEU A 101 9.37 2.04 11.21
CA LEU A 101 8.22 1.57 10.43
C LEU A 101 8.47 1.41 8.92
N HIS A 102 9.54 1.99 8.39
CA HIS A 102 9.74 2.14 6.94
C HIS A 102 10.96 1.35 6.45
N GLU A 103 10.81 0.06 6.20
CA GLU A 103 11.86 -0.75 5.57
C GLU A 103 11.79 -0.71 4.05
N THR A 104 12.96 -0.88 3.41
CA THR A 104 13.07 -1.06 1.97
C THR A 104 13.48 -2.48 1.62
N ILE A 105 12.72 -3.15 0.77
CA ILE A 105 13.06 -4.48 0.29
C ILE A 105 12.56 -4.73 -1.13
N SER A 106 13.22 -5.67 -1.82
CA SER A 106 12.70 -6.27 -3.03
C SER A 106 12.58 -7.78 -2.84
N LEU A 107 11.41 -8.32 -3.19
CA LEU A 107 11.06 -9.72 -2.94
C LEU A 107 10.64 -10.41 -4.24
N PRO A 108 11.19 -11.60 -4.56
CA PRO A 108 10.81 -12.31 -5.77
C PRO A 108 9.35 -12.78 -5.68
N ALA A 109 8.60 -12.71 -6.77
CA ALA A 109 7.16 -13.02 -6.82
C ALA A 109 6.82 -14.39 -6.23
N LYS A 110 7.72 -15.37 -6.32
CA LYS A 110 7.54 -16.73 -5.76
C LYS A 110 7.31 -16.78 -4.23
N VAL A 111 7.63 -15.71 -3.49
CA VAL A 111 7.40 -15.65 -2.03
C VAL A 111 6.07 -15.01 -1.64
N PHE A 112 5.25 -14.64 -2.64
CA PHE A 112 3.92 -14.09 -2.46
C PHE A 112 2.86 -15.15 -2.66
N GLU A 113 1.74 -14.97 -1.98
CA GLU A 113 0.51 -15.69 -2.29
C GLU A 113 -0.10 -15.12 -3.58
N PHE A 114 -0.72 -16.00 -4.36
CA PHE A 114 -1.51 -15.63 -5.53
C PHE A 114 -2.90 -16.23 -5.39
N LYS A 115 -3.92 -15.42 -5.67
CA LYS A 115 -5.32 -15.85 -5.72
C LYS A 115 -5.91 -15.43 -7.06
N ASN A 116 -6.45 -16.38 -7.81
CA ASN A 116 -7.04 -16.13 -9.13
C ASN A 116 -6.10 -15.37 -10.09
N GLY A 117 -4.80 -15.64 -10.04
CA GLY A 117 -3.78 -14.95 -10.86
C GLY A 117 -3.33 -13.58 -10.35
N ARG A 118 -4.00 -13.04 -9.32
CA ARG A 118 -3.65 -11.76 -8.67
C ARG A 118 -2.68 -11.99 -7.52
N ILE A 119 -1.65 -11.16 -7.44
CA ILE A 119 -0.70 -11.18 -6.31
C ILE A 119 -1.38 -10.66 -5.05
N VAL A 120 -1.16 -11.30 -3.91
CA VAL A 120 -1.72 -10.89 -2.62
C VAL A 120 -0.72 -10.02 -1.86
N ILE A 121 -1.16 -8.84 -1.42
CA ILE A 121 -0.37 -7.89 -0.64
C ILE A 121 -1.06 -7.68 0.71
N PHE A 122 -0.35 -7.91 1.80
CA PHE A 122 -0.86 -7.67 3.15
C PHE A 122 -0.53 -6.24 3.58
N VAL A 123 -1.48 -5.57 4.23
CA VAL A 123 -1.28 -4.32 4.97
C VAL A 123 -1.12 -4.70 6.43
N ASN A 124 0.05 -4.52 7.02
CA ASN A 124 0.37 -5.14 8.31
C ASN A 124 0.30 -4.19 9.49
N THR A 125 0.56 -2.90 9.30
CA THR A 125 0.69 -1.93 10.39
C THR A 125 -0.39 -0.84 10.29
N TRP A 126 -0.60 -0.12 11.39
CA TRP A 126 -1.54 1.01 11.45
C TRP A 126 -1.18 2.17 10.51
N ASN A 127 0.09 2.26 10.10
CA ASN A 127 0.60 3.21 9.10
C ASN A 127 0.71 2.58 7.70
N HIS A 128 -0.09 1.55 7.42
CA HIS A 128 -0.25 0.87 6.13
C HIS A 128 1.02 0.31 5.47
N MET A 129 1.99 -0.17 6.24
CA MET A 129 3.16 -0.83 5.67
C MET A 129 2.79 -2.20 5.10
N PHE A 130 3.34 -2.51 3.92
CA PHE A 130 3.00 -3.69 3.14
C PHE A 130 3.89 -4.88 3.47
N SER A 131 3.38 -6.10 3.22
CA SER A 131 4.17 -7.33 3.29
C SER A 131 3.65 -8.39 2.34
N ASN A 132 4.51 -9.39 2.10
CA ASN A 132 4.13 -10.62 1.40
C ASN A 132 3.49 -11.67 2.32
N LYS A 133 3.43 -11.41 3.64
CA LYS A 133 2.91 -12.35 4.65
C LYS A 133 2.02 -11.66 5.68
N PRO A 134 1.02 -12.37 6.23
CA PRO A 134 0.21 -11.87 7.32
C PRO A 134 1.01 -11.81 8.63
N LEU A 135 0.58 -10.92 9.53
CA LEU A 135 0.97 -10.96 10.93
C LEU A 135 0.32 -12.13 11.66
N LYS A 136 1.01 -12.64 12.68
CA LYS A 136 0.46 -13.69 13.54
C LYS A 136 -0.69 -13.12 14.37
N ASN A 137 -1.75 -13.90 14.52
CA ASN A 137 -2.93 -13.57 15.34
C ASN A 137 -3.72 -12.33 14.87
N VAL A 138 -3.49 -11.84 13.64
CA VAL A 138 -4.30 -10.79 13.02
C VAL A 138 -5.27 -11.42 12.04
N LYS A 139 -6.54 -11.00 12.10
CA LYS A 139 -7.55 -11.36 11.10
C LYS A 139 -7.56 -10.33 9.99
N TYR A 140 -7.70 -10.80 8.76
CA TYR A 140 -7.66 -9.98 7.57
C TYR A 140 -8.94 -10.09 6.77
N VAL A 141 -9.31 -8.97 6.14
CA VAL A 141 -10.38 -8.87 5.16
C VAL A 141 -9.75 -8.71 3.78
N GLU A 142 -10.25 -9.50 2.84
CA GLU A 142 -9.82 -9.44 1.45
C GLU A 142 -10.51 -8.27 0.72
N ILE A 143 -9.72 -7.42 0.08
CA ILE A 143 -10.16 -6.31 -0.75
C ILE A 143 -9.66 -6.56 -2.17
N SER A 144 -10.56 -7.12 -2.99
CA SER A 144 -10.32 -7.42 -4.40
C SER A 144 -10.88 -6.35 -5.34
N ASP A 145 -11.83 -5.55 -4.88
CA ASP A 145 -12.49 -4.49 -5.64
C ASP A 145 -12.22 -3.14 -4.98
N TYR A 146 -11.67 -2.22 -5.78
CA TYR A 146 -11.33 -0.87 -5.35
C TYR A 146 -11.38 0.05 -6.57
N LYS A 147 -11.51 1.36 -6.32
CA LYS A 147 -11.43 2.35 -7.38
C LYS A 147 -10.02 2.33 -7.99
N ILE A 148 -9.95 2.35 -9.31
CA ILE A 148 -8.69 2.40 -10.06
C ILE A 148 -8.62 3.72 -10.79
N SER A 149 -7.48 4.39 -10.67
CA SER A 149 -7.16 5.61 -11.40
C SER A 149 -5.84 5.41 -12.16
N LYS A 150 -5.70 6.01 -13.35
CA LYS A 150 -4.41 5.98 -14.06
C LYS A 150 -3.50 7.07 -13.53
N GLY A 151 -2.23 6.74 -13.28
CA GLY A 151 -1.18 7.70 -12.97
C GLY A 151 -0.24 7.27 -11.86
N THR A 152 0.64 8.19 -11.49
CA THR A 152 1.73 7.98 -10.53
C THR A 152 1.34 8.45 -9.12
N ARG A 153 2.24 8.24 -8.14
CA ARG A 153 2.16 8.86 -6.82
C ARG A 153 1.95 10.36 -6.88
N LYS A 154 2.60 11.05 -7.81
CA LYS A 154 2.47 12.51 -7.96
C LYS A 154 1.04 12.91 -8.34
N ASP A 155 0.36 12.10 -9.15
CA ASP A 155 -1.03 12.33 -9.53
C ASP A 155 -1.98 12.06 -8.35
N ALA A 156 -1.72 11.01 -7.58
CA ALA A 156 -2.43 10.73 -6.33
C ALA A 156 -2.29 11.88 -5.33
N GLU A 157 -1.07 12.37 -5.13
CA GLU A 157 -0.80 13.54 -4.30
C GLU A 157 -1.58 14.74 -4.82
N ARG A 158 -1.52 15.06 -6.12
CA ARG A 158 -2.25 16.21 -6.72
C ARG A 158 -3.75 16.23 -6.42
N ILE A 159 -4.36 15.06 -6.27
CA ILE A 159 -5.80 14.90 -6.03
C ILE A 159 -6.11 14.88 -4.53
N TYR A 160 -5.24 14.30 -3.71
CA TYR A 160 -5.51 13.97 -2.32
C TYR A 160 -4.68 14.74 -1.29
N SER A 161 -3.81 15.64 -1.73
CA SER A 161 -3.14 16.65 -0.92
C SER A 161 -3.52 18.04 -1.44
N TRP A 162 -3.32 19.08 -0.62
CA TRP A 162 -3.53 20.49 -1.01
C TRP A 162 -2.22 21.28 -1.18
N ARG A 163 -1.06 20.67 -0.87
CA ARG A 163 0.27 21.27 -1.03
C ARG A 163 0.92 20.59 -2.23
N HIS A 164 0.89 21.26 -3.39
CA HIS A 164 1.54 20.85 -4.62
C HIS A 164 2.55 21.87 -5.09
#